data_AF-A0A657ITN1-F1
#
_entry.id   AF-A0A657ITN1-F1
#
_cell.length_a   1.000
_cell.length_b   1.000
_cell.length_c   1.000
_cell.angle_alpha   90.00
_cell.angle_beta   90.00
_cell.angle_gamma   90.00
#
_symmetry.space_group_name_H-M   'P 1'
#
loop_
_entity.id
_entity.type
_entity.pdbx_description
1 polymer ?
#
loop_
_entity_poly.entity_id
_entity_poly.type
_entity_poly.pdbx_seq_one_letter_code
_entity_poly.pdbx_strand_id
1 'polypeptide(L)'
;MLAGMAEPLTDAKRLSAPELVAALDHARVRVTSALNDPVEGTIWTLVRTVAEASEEWVARSTEEPDSHRGLVALLEHLVEEGCRAVAASGEQLEVLRGTGRVDAGALGVLIVLDCLSHTCGKAYPGPPERPTGRWLTTPEPADRNPSAIPRAAGPILTPSSSCARSRWTRWPRRPCATN
;
A
#
# COMPACT_ATOMS: atom_id res chain seq x y z
N MET A 1 -8.93 6.08 7.00
CA MET A 1 -8.52 6.51 5.65
C MET A 1 -9.44 5.96 4.57
N LEU A 2 -9.35 4.70 4.15
CA LEU A 2 -10.08 4.18 2.97
C LEU A 2 -11.60 4.38 3.03
N ALA A 3 -12.23 4.12 4.17
CA ALA A 3 -13.65 4.41 4.36
C ALA A 3 -13.98 5.91 4.25
N GLY A 4 -13.05 6.78 4.67
CA GLY A 4 -13.17 8.23 4.49
C GLY A 4 -13.03 8.65 3.03
N MET A 5 -12.15 8.00 2.25
CA MET A 5 -12.04 8.28 0.82
C MET A 5 -13.26 7.82 0.03
N ALA A 6 -13.85 6.69 0.40
CA ALA A 6 -14.95 6.09 -0.36
C ALA A 6 -16.24 6.93 -0.33
N GLU A 7 -16.51 7.61 0.78
CA GLU A 7 -17.75 8.36 1.01
C GLU A 7 -18.05 9.43 -0.06
N PRO A 8 -17.13 10.39 -0.36
CA PRO A 8 -17.36 11.37 -1.43
C PRO A 8 -17.38 10.76 -2.84
N LEU A 9 -16.95 9.51 -3.01
CA LEU A 9 -16.91 8.81 -4.29
C LEU A 9 -18.16 7.96 -4.58
N THR A 10 -19.15 7.93 -3.68
CA THR A 10 -20.31 7.03 -3.76
C THR A 10 -21.08 7.13 -5.09
N ASP A 11 -21.27 8.34 -5.60
CA ASP A 11 -22.01 8.59 -6.85
C ASP A 11 -21.09 8.85 -8.06
N ALA A 12 -19.78 8.77 -7.87
CA ALA A 12 -18.79 9.01 -8.92
C ALA A 12 -18.77 7.85 -9.91
N LYS A 13 -19.02 8.15 -11.20
CA LYS A 13 -18.95 7.14 -12.29
C LYS A 13 -17.53 6.92 -12.81
N ARG A 14 -16.66 7.89 -12.59
CA ARG A 14 -15.25 7.88 -12.98
C ARG A 14 -14.48 8.59 -11.88
N LEU A 15 -13.23 8.18 -11.69
CA LEU A 15 -12.28 8.90 -10.85
C LEU A 15 -11.42 9.81 -11.74
N SER A 16 -11.27 11.07 -11.35
CA SER A 16 -10.40 12.09 -11.91
C SER A 16 -9.60 12.76 -10.78
N ALA A 17 -8.70 13.69 -11.12
CA ALA A 17 -7.87 14.34 -10.10
C ALA A 17 -8.70 15.11 -9.05
N PRO A 18 -9.71 15.93 -9.41
CA PRO A 18 -10.57 16.61 -8.44
C PRO A 18 -11.28 15.67 -7.47
N GLU A 19 -11.83 14.55 -7.95
CA GLU A 19 -12.52 13.58 -7.10
C GLU A 19 -11.56 12.87 -6.15
N LEU A 20 -10.34 12.55 -6.61
CA LEU A 20 -9.31 11.98 -5.77
C LEU A 20 -8.85 12.96 -4.68
N VAL A 21 -8.66 14.24 -5.02
CA VAL A 21 -8.29 15.30 -4.06
C VAL A 21 -9.37 15.45 -2.99
N ALA A 22 -10.64 15.56 -3.39
CA ALA A 22 -11.76 15.63 -2.46
C ALA A 22 -11.84 14.38 -1.55
N ALA A 23 -11.60 13.19 -2.10
CA ALA A 23 -11.56 11.96 -1.33
C ALA A 23 -10.41 11.91 -0.32
N LEU A 24 -9.22 12.39 -0.68
CA LEU A 24 -8.06 12.44 0.20
C LEU A 24 -8.26 13.45 1.32
N ASP A 25 -8.80 14.64 1.03
CA ASP A 25 -9.12 15.64 2.05
C ASP A 25 -10.18 15.12 3.03
N HIS A 26 -11.26 14.52 2.52
CA HIS A 26 -12.29 13.92 3.37
C HIS A 26 -11.71 12.79 4.25
N ALA A 27 -10.80 11.98 3.71
CA ALA A 27 -10.11 10.95 4.47
C ALA A 27 -9.21 11.54 5.56
N ARG A 28 -8.49 12.63 5.27
CA ARG A 28 -7.67 13.38 6.23
C ARG A 28 -8.54 13.89 7.37
N VAL A 29 -9.62 14.61 7.08
CA VAL A 29 -10.57 15.12 8.09
C VAL A 29 -11.07 13.99 9.00
N ARG A 30 -11.54 12.88 8.41
CA ARG A 30 -12.05 11.75 9.18
C ARG A 30 -10.99 11.07 10.05
N VAL A 31 -9.76 10.98 9.56
CA VAL A 31 -8.64 10.43 10.35
C VAL A 31 -8.28 11.38 11.49
N THR A 32 -8.18 12.69 11.24
CA THR A 32 -7.94 13.71 12.28
C THR A 32 -8.97 13.61 13.39
N SER A 33 -10.26 13.53 13.05
CA SER A 33 -11.35 13.44 14.04
C SER A 33 -11.35 12.14 14.86
N ALA A 34 -10.65 11.11 14.40
CA ALA A 34 -10.55 9.83 15.10
C ALA A 34 -9.32 9.72 16.01
N LEU A 35 -8.41 10.70 15.97
CA LEU A 35 -7.15 10.69 16.71
C LEU A 35 -7.16 11.79 17.76
N ASN A 36 -6.69 11.48 18.97
CA ASN A 36 -6.53 12.47 20.04
C ASN A 36 -5.14 13.12 20.03
N ASP A 37 -4.09 12.32 19.84
CA ASP A 37 -2.69 12.77 19.82
C ASP A 37 -1.96 12.09 18.65
N PRO A 38 -2.10 12.64 17.43
CA PRO A 38 -1.51 12.05 16.25
C PRO A 38 0.02 12.20 16.25
N VAL A 39 0.72 11.09 16.06
CA VAL A 39 2.20 11.04 16.12
C VAL A 39 2.82 11.17 14.73
N GLU A 40 3.82 12.04 14.61
CA GLU A 40 4.60 12.19 13.37
C GLU A 40 5.43 10.92 13.05
N GLY A 41 5.51 10.58 11.77
CA GLY A 41 6.15 9.34 11.28
C GLY A 41 5.23 8.13 11.27
N THR A 42 3.96 8.27 11.65
CA THR A 42 2.96 7.18 11.55
C THR A 42 2.12 7.32 10.28
N ILE A 43 1.16 6.39 10.10
CA ILE A 43 0.12 6.47 9.06
C ILE A 43 -0.56 7.85 8.97
N TRP A 44 -0.67 8.59 10.08
CA TRP A 44 -1.22 9.94 10.06
C TRP A 44 -0.41 10.91 9.20
N THR A 45 0.91 10.95 9.39
CA THR A 45 1.81 11.82 8.60
C THR A 45 1.63 11.57 7.11
N LEU A 46 1.57 10.29 6.70
CA LEU A 46 1.35 9.96 5.30
C LEU A 46 -0.01 10.47 4.80
N VAL A 47 -1.10 10.23 5.54
CA VAL A 47 -2.45 10.70 5.14
C VAL A 47 -2.49 12.21 4.99
N ARG A 48 -1.88 12.94 5.93
CA ARG A 48 -1.76 14.41 5.87
C ARG A 48 -0.94 14.84 4.65
N THR A 49 0.25 14.25 4.45
CA THR A 49 1.15 14.57 3.34
C THR A 49 0.49 14.35 1.98
N VAL A 50 -0.21 13.24 1.76
CA VAL A 50 -0.83 12.98 0.44
C VAL A 50 -2.03 13.88 0.17
N ALA A 51 -2.79 14.27 1.19
CA ALA A 51 -3.88 15.22 1.03
C ALA A 51 -3.33 16.62 0.69
N GLU A 52 -2.39 17.14 1.48
CA GLU A 52 -1.72 18.43 1.23
C GLU A 52 -1.05 18.46 -0.15
N ALA A 53 -0.30 17.40 -0.50
CA ALA A 53 0.33 17.28 -1.81
C ALA A 53 -0.68 17.26 -2.97
N SER A 54 -1.85 16.65 -2.78
CA SER A 54 -2.88 16.61 -3.82
C SER A 54 -3.46 17.99 -4.11
N GLU A 55 -3.74 18.78 -3.06
CA GLU A 55 -4.23 20.15 -3.17
C GLU A 55 -3.19 21.05 -3.85
N GLU A 56 -1.94 20.93 -3.40
CA GLU A 56 -0.81 21.64 -3.97
C GLU A 56 -0.56 21.29 -5.44
N TRP A 57 -0.70 20.01 -5.81
CA TRP A 57 -0.56 19.57 -7.19
C TRP A 57 -1.63 20.20 -8.07
N VAL A 58 -2.90 20.20 -7.65
CA VAL A 58 -3.99 20.82 -8.41
C VAL A 58 -3.75 22.32 -8.60
N ALA A 59 -3.22 23.00 -7.57
CA ALA A 59 -2.95 24.44 -7.65
C ALA A 59 -1.80 24.79 -8.62
N ARG A 60 -0.89 23.87 -8.91
CA ARG A 60 0.32 24.12 -9.72
C ARG A 60 0.34 23.39 -11.07
N SER A 61 -0.46 22.36 -11.23
CA SER A 61 -0.46 21.51 -12.41
C SER A 61 -1.00 22.24 -13.63
N THR A 62 -0.41 21.97 -14.78
CA THR A 62 -0.90 22.41 -16.10
C THR A 62 -1.68 21.32 -16.82
N GLU A 63 -1.81 20.13 -16.21
CA GLU A 63 -2.61 19.04 -16.75
C GLU A 63 -4.10 19.38 -16.67
N GLU A 64 -4.88 18.89 -17.64
CA GLU A 64 -6.34 19.01 -17.58
C GLU A 64 -6.88 18.17 -16.40
N PRO A 65 -7.55 18.77 -15.39
CA PRO A 65 -7.90 18.10 -14.14
C PRO A 65 -8.80 16.87 -14.33
N ASP A 66 -9.71 16.92 -15.31
CA ASP A 66 -10.64 15.85 -15.61
C ASP A 66 -10.07 14.81 -16.59
N SER A 67 -8.81 14.95 -17.01
CA SER A 67 -8.21 14.00 -17.93
C SER A 67 -7.67 12.75 -17.21
N HIS A 68 -7.65 11.62 -17.92
CA HIS A 68 -6.95 10.41 -17.45
C HIS A 68 -5.49 10.72 -17.13
N ARG A 69 -4.82 11.50 -17.99
CA ARG A 69 -3.43 11.90 -17.82
C ARG A 69 -3.21 12.70 -16.53
N GLY A 70 -4.12 13.62 -16.21
CA GLY A 70 -4.11 14.38 -14.97
C GLY A 70 -4.22 13.47 -13.73
N LEU A 71 -5.13 12.50 -13.76
CA LEU A 71 -5.24 11.51 -12.67
C LEU A 71 -3.94 10.71 -12.48
N VAL A 72 -3.36 10.20 -13.56
CA VAL A 72 -2.12 9.41 -13.50
C VAL A 72 -0.97 10.27 -12.97
N ALA A 73 -0.82 11.50 -13.46
CA ALA A 73 0.23 12.41 -13.01
C ALA A 73 0.07 12.80 -11.52
N LEU A 74 -1.16 13.00 -11.05
CA LEU A 74 -1.43 13.20 -9.63
C LEU A 74 -1.02 11.96 -8.82
N LEU A 75 -1.45 10.76 -9.22
CA LEU A 75 -1.12 9.53 -8.50
C LEU A 75 0.40 9.27 -8.44
N GLU A 76 1.13 9.49 -9.53
CA GLU A 76 2.60 9.42 -9.55
C GLU A 76 3.21 10.41 -8.55
N HIS A 77 2.75 11.67 -8.54
CA HIS A 77 3.20 12.67 -7.57
C HIS A 77 2.91 12.28 -6.11
N LEU A 78 1.73 11.75 -5.82
CA LEU A 78 1.36 11.29 -4.47
C LEU A 78 2.21 10.12 -3.99
N VAL A 79 2.59 9.21 -4.89
CA VAL A 79 3.50 8.10 -4.57
C VAL A 79 4.89 8.64 -4.23
N GLU A 80 5.39 9.64 -4.95
CA GLU A 80 6.67 10.28 -4.65
C GLU A 80 6.66 10.96 -3.28
N GLU A 81 5.63 11.76 -2.98
CA GLU A 81 5.48 12.42 -1.68
C GLU A 81 5.31 11.42 -0.54
N GLY A 82 4.50 10.38 -0.77
CA GLY A 82 4.33 9.31 0.18
C GLY A 82 5.62 8.53 0.44
N CYS A 83 6.46 8.32 -0.58
CA CYS A 83 7.78 7.72 -0.40
C CYS A 83 8.69 8.57 0.50
N ARG A 84 8.63 9.91 0.38
CA ARG A 84 9.36 10.82 1.26
C ARG A 84 8.86 10.73 2.70
N ALA A 85 7.54 10.76 2.90
CA ALA A 85 6.93 10.64 4.23
C ALA A 85 7.26 9.31 4.92
N VAL A 86 7.15 8.19 4.18
CA VAL A 86 7.50 6.86 4.70
C VAL A 86 8.99 6.77 5.03
N ALA A 87 9.88 7.31 4.19
CA ALA A 87 11.30 7.34 4.50
C ALA A 87 11.61 8.13 5.79
N ALA A 88 10.94 9.28 5.98
CA ALA A 88 11.13 10.13 7.15
C ALA A 88 10.69 9.45 8.46
N SER A 89 9.74 8.50 8.41
CA SER A 89 9.26 7.79 9.61
C SER A 89 10.38 7.10 10.41
N GLY A 90 11.43 6.62 9.73
CA GLY A 90 12.57 5.97 10.37
C GLY A 90 13.33 6.90 11.32
N GLU A 91 13.35 8.21 11.03
CA GLU A 91 13.99 9.22 11.87
C GLU A 91 13.02 9.95 12.81
N GLN A 92 11.72 9.93 12.52
CA GLN A 92 10.70 10.57 13.37
C GLN A 92 10.32 9.71 14.57
N LEU A 93 10.26 8.38 14.39
CA LEU A 93 9.89 7.44 15.45
C LEU A 93 11.13 6.91 16.15
N GLU A 94 11.26 7.19 17.46
CA GLU A 94 12.42 6.77 18.25
C GLU A 94 12.69 5.26 18.19
N VAL A 95 11.63 4.45 18.17
CA VAL A 95 11.72 2.99 18.06
C VAL A 95 12.28 2.50 16.72
N LEU A 96 12.26 3.33 15.67
CA LEU A 96 12.75 2.99 14.34
C LEU A 96 14.14 3.58 14.02
N ARG A 97 14.59 4.58 14.79
CA ARG A 97 15.87 5.27 14.55
C ARG A 97 17.04 4.30 14.49
N GLY A 98 17.86 4.44 13.46
CA GLY A 98 19.06 3.60 13.25
C GLY A 98 18.77 2.14 12.85
N THR A 99 17.50 1.72 12.73
CA THR A 99 17.16 0.34 12.34
C THR A 99 17.10 0.12 10.83
N GLY A 100 17.05 1.20 10.05
CA GLY A 100 16.77 1.15 8.61
C GLY A 100 15.33 0.75 8.26
N ARG A 101 14.42 0.65 9.26
CA ARG A 101 13.01 0.30 9.08
C ARG A 101 12.14 1.57 9.06
N VAL A 102 10.92 1.40 8.56
CA VAL A 102 9.91 2.46 8.42
C VAL A 102 8.60 2.03 9.07
N ASP A 103 7.68 2.97 9.30
CA ASP A 103 6.35 2.65 9.82
C ASP A 103 5.59 1.75 8.84
N ALA A 104 5.14 0.60 9.34
CA ALA A 104 4.45 -0.38 8.52
C ALA A 104 3.05 0.10 8.10
N GLY A 105 2.40 0.91 8.93
CA GLY A 105 1.07 1.46 8.64
C GLY A 105 1.11 2.45 7.48
N ALA A 106 2.04 3.40 7.54
CA ALA A 106 2.32 4.34 6.46
C ALA A 106 2.74 3.59 5.18
N LEU A 107 3.70 2.67 5.27
CA LEU A 107 4.12 1.88 4.10
C LEU A 107 2.94 1.11 3.46
N GLY A 108 2.04 0.54 4.26
CA GLY A 108 0.86 -0.16 3.77
C GLY A 108 -0.06 0.72 2.92
N VAL A 109 -0.32 1.95 3.35
CA VAL A 109 -1.12 2.93 2.58
C VAL A 109 -0.39 3.35 1.31
N LEU A 110 0.91 3.60 1.38
CA LEU A 110 1.71 3.95 0.20
C LEU A 110 1.65 2.85 -0.87
N ILE A 111 1.70 1.58 -0.48
CA ILE A 111 1.54 0.45 -1.40
C ILE A 111 0.19 0.49 -2.12
N VAL A 112 -0.88 0.86 -1.42
CA VAL A 112 -2.23 0.99 -2.04
C VAL A 112 -2.23 2.09 -3.09
N LEU A 113 -1.66 3.26 -2.79
CA LEU A 113 -1.55 4.38 -3.74
C LEU A 113 -0.68 4.03 -4.95
N ASP A 114 0.45 3.36 -4.72
CA ASP A 114 1.35 2.86 -5.77
C ASP A 114 0.65 1.85 -6.70
N CYS A 115 -0.10 0.91 -6.12
CA CYS A 115 -0.92 -0.02 -6.90
C CYS A 115 -2.00 0.70 -7.71
N LEU A 116 -2.64 1.72 -7.15
CA LEU A 116 -3.64 2.52 -7.86
C LEU A 116 -3.01 3.29 -9.03
N SER A 117 -1.86 3.92 -8.80
CA SER A 117 -1.07 4.60 -9.85
C SER A 117 -0.80 3.69 -11.04
N HIS A 118 -0.35 2.46 -10.79
CA HIS A 118 -0.12 1.46 -11.84
C HIS A 118 -1.39 0.94 -12.51
N THR A 119 -2.49 0.84 -11.77
CA THR A 119 -3.78 0.39 -12.34
C THR A 119 -4.34 1.44 -13.29
N CYS A 120 -4.15 2.72 -13.00
CA CYS A 120 -4.57 3.82 -13.86
C CYS A 120 -3.54 4.12 -14.96
N GLY A 121 -2.26 3.93 -14.71
CA GLY A 121 -1.16 4.34 -15.59
C GLY A 121 -0.45 3.18 -16.27
N LYS A 122 0.86 3.07 -15.99
CA LYS A 122 1.74 2.08 -16.62
C LYS A 122 1.55 0.70 -16.02
N ALA A 123 1.78 -0.32 -16.87
CA ALA A 123 1.78 -1.72 -16.46
C ALA A 123 2.60 -1.93 -15.17
N TYR A 124 2.06 -2.77 -14.29
CA TYR A 124 2.66 -3.04 -13.00
C TYR A 124 4.04 -3.74 -13.16
N PRO A 125 5.16 -3.13 -12.71
CA PRO A 125 6.51 -3.67 -12.95
C PRO A 125 6.91 -4.84 -12.02
N GLY A 126 6.04 -5.26 -11.10
CA GLY A 126 6.36 -6.28 -10.09
C GLY A 126 6.89 -5.69 -8.77
N PRO A 127 6.98 -6.49 -7.69
CA PRO A 127 7.32 -5.99 -6.35
C PRO A 127 8.70 -5.31 -6.19
N PRO A 128 9.82 -5.83 -6.77
CA PRO A 128 11.15 -5.28 -6.49
C PRO A 128 11.42 -3.96 -7.22
N GLU A 129 10.75 -3.71 -8.34
CA GLU A 129 10.95 -2.52 -9.17
C GLU A 129 10.08 -1.33 -8.73
N ARG A 130 9.20 -1.52 -7.74
CA ARG A 130 8.38 -0.46 -7.17
C ARG A 130 9.19 0.46 -6.26
N PRO A 131 8.79 1.74 -6.14
CA PRO A 131 9.36 2.64 -5.13
C PRO A 131 9.30 2.07 -3.71
N THR A 132 8.26 1.27 -3.42
CA THR A 132 8.06 0.58 -2.13
C THR A 132 8.91 -0.68 -1.94
N GLY A 133 9.46 -1.25 -3.03
CA GLY A 133 10.17 -2.53 -3.03
C GLY A 133 11.39 -2.55 -2.10
N ARG A 134 12.06 -1.40 -1.94
CA ARG A 134 13.24 -1.24 -1.06
C ARG A 134 12.97 -1.54 0.42
N TRP A 135 11.73 -1.43 0.89
CA TRP A 135 11.35 -1.73 2.28
C TRP A 135 10.67 -3.10 2.44
N LEU A 136 10.29 -3.72 1.33
CA LEU A 136 9.64 -5.04 1.31
C LEU A 136 10.63 -6.16 1.04
N THR A 137 11.75 -5.84 0.41
CA THR A 137 12.88 -6.76 0.26
C THR A 137 13.65 -6.81 1.57
N THR A 138 13.62 -7.97 2.22
CA THR A 138 14.61 -8.25 3.27
C THR A 138 15.94 -8.49 2.54
N PRO A 139 17.05 -7.84 2.92
CA PRO A 139 18.34 -8.33 2.50
C PRO A 139 18.44 -9.79 2.95
N GLU A 140 18.75 -10.69 2.02
CA GLU A 140 19.01 -12.08 2.36
C GLU A 140 20.15 -12.09 3.39
N PRO A 141 19.99 -12.73 4.56
CA PRO A 141 21.07 -12.78 5.53
C PRO A 141 22.25 -13.51 4.88
N ALA A 142 23.43 -12.87 4.91
CA ALA A 142 24.62 -13.31 4.20
C ALA A 142 25.13 -14.71 4.62
N ASP A 143 24.58 -15.29 5.69
CA ASP A 143 24.96 -16.58 6.26
C ASP A 143 24.01 -17.73 5.89
N ARG A 144 22.96 -17.48 5.10
CA ARG A 144 21.99 -18.52 4.74
C ARG A 144 22.59 -19.49 3.73
N ASN A 145 23.16 -20.58 4.22
CA ASN A 145 23.55 -21.71 3.38
C ASN A 145 22.28 -22.37 2.78
N PRO A 146 22.06 -22.34 1.45
CA PRO A 146 20.87 -22.91 0.83
C PRO A 146 20.76 -24.44 0.97
N SER A 147 21.82 -25.12 1.42
CA SER A 147 21.82 -26.57 1.72
C SER A 147 21.42 -26.93 3.15
N ALA A 148 21.25 -25.94 4.05
CA ALA A 148 20.89 -26.19 5.43
C ALA A 148 19.37 -26.36 5.61
N ILE A 149 18.83 -27.48 5.12
CA ILE A 149 17.55 -28.00 5.62
C ILE A 149 17.86 -28.60 7.00
N PRO A 150 17.28 -28.12 8.11
CA PRO A 150 17.41 -28.83 9.38
C PRO A 150 16.75 -30.20 9.21
N ARG A 151 17.55 -31.26 9.13
CA ARG A 151 17.05 -32.63 9.26
C ARG A 151 16.41 -32.71 10.64
N ALA A 152 15.09 -32.74 10.69
CA ALA A 152 14.36 -33.03 11.92
C ALA A 152 14.83 -34.40 12.42
N ALA A 153 15.70 -34.39 13.43
CA ALA A 153 16.04 -35.56 14.21
C ALA A 153 14.90 -35.80 15.20
N GLY A 154 13.77 -36.30 14.69
CA GLY A 154 12.65 -36.74 15.48
C GLY A 154 12.11 -38.04 14.88
N PRO A 155 11.74 -39.04 15.70
CA PRO A 155 11.19 -40.28 15.19
C PRO A 155 9.91 -39.97 14.39
N ILE A 156 9.84 -40.52 13.17
CA ILE A 156 8.67 -40.45 12.31
C ILE A 156 7.52 -41.11 13.05
N LEU A 157 6.60 -40.30 13.58
CA LEU A 157 5.31 -40.81 14.07
C LEU A 157 4.55 -41.35 12.87
N THR A 158 4.42 -42.67 12.79
CA THR A 158 3.51 -43.33 11.85
C THR A 158 2.08 -42.86 12.14
N PRO A 159 1.31 -42.40 11.14
CA PRO A 159 -0.05 -41.95 11.39
C PRO A 159 -0.93 -43.15 11.74
N SER A 160 -1.50 -43.16 12.94
CA SER A 160 -2.60 -44.07 13.27
C SER A 160 -3.85 -43.69 12.46
N SER A 161 -4.54 -44.71 11.97
CA SER A 161 -5.52 -44.64 10.90
C SER A 161 -6.92 -44.17 11.34
N SER A 162 -7.07 -43.04 12.04
CA SER A 162 -8.39 -42.66 12.56
C SER A 162 -8.77 -41.18 12.55
N CYS A 163 -7.95 -40.24 12.03
CA CYS A 163 -8.39 -38.85 11.91
C CYS A 163 -8.75 -38.49 10.45
N ALA A 164 -10.05 -38.40 10.20
CA ALA A 164 -10.64 -38.09 8.91
C ALA A 164 -10.13 -36.77 8.32
N ARG A 165 -9.52 -36.84 7.13
CA ARG A 165 -9.17 -35.67 6.31
C ARG A 165 -10.43 -35.01 5.77
N SER A 166 -10.89 -33.93 6.41
CA SER A 166 -11.82 -32.99 5.77
C SER A 166 -11.07 -32.22 4.67
N ARG A 167 -11.57 -32.41 3.46
CA ARG A 167 -10.96 -32.14 2.16
C ARG A 167 -11.16 -30.67 1.77
N TRP A 168 -10.23 -29.78 2.13
CA TRP A 168 -10.15 -28.43 1.53
C TRP A 168 -9.42 -28.52 0.20
N THR A 169 -10.11 -28.95 -0.85
CA THR A 169 -9.63 -28.81 -2.23
C THR A 169 -10.77 -28.37 -3.13
N ARG A 170 -10.49 -27.29 -3.88
CA ARG A 170 -11.10 -26.88 -5.17
C ARG A 170 -12.04 -25.66 -5.08
N TRP A 171 -11.45 -24.48 -5.30
CA TRP A 171 -12.16 -23.29 -5.78
C TRP A 171 -12.70 -23.56 -7.19
N PRO A 172 -13.99 -23.30 -7.48
CA PRO A 172 -14.55 -23.52 -8.81
C PRO A 172 -14.15 -22.39 -9.77
N ARG A 173 -13.48 -22.74 -10.87
CA ARG A 173 -13.34 -21.87 -12.05
C ARG A 173 -14.71 -21.79 -12.76
N ARG A 174 -15.23 -20.59 -12.99
CA ARG A 174 -16.40 -20.35 -13.84
C ARG A 174 -16.02 -20.51 -15.32
N PRO A 175 -16.83 -21.17 -16.16
CA PRO A 175 -16.60 -21.20 -17.60
C PRO A 175 -16.98 -19.87 -18.27
N CYS A 176 -16.16 -19.45 -19.24
CA CYS A 176 -16.47 -18.38 -20.19
C CYS A 176 -17.69 -18.77 -21.04
N ALA A 177 -18.70 -17.92 -21.08
CA ALA A 177 -19.78 -18.01 -22.05
C ALA A 177 -19.34 -17.30 -23.35
N THR A 178 -19.25 -18.05 -24.44
CA THR A 178 -19.24 -17.53 -25.81
C THR A 178 -20.66 -17.14 -26.20
N ASN A 179 -20.83 -15.95 -26.75
CA ASN A 179 -21.91 -15.62 -27.67
C ASN A 179 -21.28 -14.93 -28.88
#